data_AF-A0A2V6M4L0-F1
#
_entry.id   AF-A0A2V6M4L0-F1
#
_cell.length_a   1.000
_cell.length_b   1.000
_cell.length_c   1.000
_cell.angle_alpha   90.00
_cell.angle_beta   90.00
_cell.angle_gamma   90.00
#
_symmetry.space_group_name_H-M   'P 1'
#
loop_
_entity.id
_entity.type
_entity.pdbx_description
1 polymer ?
#
loop_
_entity_poly.entity_id
_entity_poly.type
_entity_poly.pdbx_seq_one_letter_code
_entity_poly.pdbx_strand_id
1 'polypeptide(L)'
;MSSDGESLRCGGISSRGGIPRLCCAVLGLTFAALTALAGPVAPPSPGKLYHGFYFGGIGTDTHDPTEHDVTPQDVERYEETVGTKAAWIYFSDNWFESRKFPEAICSWIRQLGKIPYVRLMLRSDVDQLHGEKFFSLDKIIAGDFDDDLRAWARRAKDFGTPLLIEWGTEPNGKWFSWNGKWNGGVKVGPAKYITAYRRIVALMRAEGADNLQWIWHVNWLDEPEQKWNSFENYFPG
;
A
#
# COMPACT_ATOMS: atom_id res chain seq x y z
N MET A 1 41.11 11.93 94.46
CA MET A 1 39.71 12.37 94.59
C MET A 1 39.18 12.47 93.17
N SER A 2 38.81 11.33 92.58
CA SER A 2 37.42 10.84 92.43
C SER A 2 36.59 11.77 91.53
N SER A 3 35.96 11.33 90.45
CA SER A 3 35.60 9.98 90.02
C SER A 3 35.41 9.88 88.50
N ASP A 4 35.44 8.63 88.06
CA ASP A 4 35.35 8.08 86.72
C ASP A 4 33.99 8.26 86.02
N GLY A 5 33.99 7.97 84.71
CA GLY A 5 32.77 7.75 83.92
C GLY A 5 33.05 7.54 82.42
N GLU A 6 33.68 6.42 82.06
CA GLU A 6 33.90 5.98 80.68
C GLU A 6 32.59 5.49 80.00
N SER A 7 32.42 5.79 78.71
CA SER A 7 31.46 5.11 77.83
C SER A 7 32.04 5.00 76.41
N LEU A 8 31.90 3.80 75.85
CA LEU A 8 32.64 3.18 74.75
C LEU A 8 32.14 3.52 73.33
N ARG A 9 33.12 3.55 72.38
CA ARG A 9 33.08 3.21 70.93
C ARG A 9 32.24 4.17 70.03
N CYS A 10 32.49 4.36 68.73
CA CYS A 10 33.19 3.59 67.71
C CYS A 10 33.52 4.51 66.51
N GLY A 11 34.71 4.32 65.90
CA GLY A 11 34.94 4.27 64.44
C GLY A 11 34.78 5.51 63.55
N GLY A 12 35.79 5.77 62.71
CA GLY A 12 35.56 6.33 61.36
C GLY A 12 36.56 7.36 60.85
N ILE A 13 37.70 6.90 60.32
CA ILE A 13 38.63 7.70 59.51
C ILE A 13 37.95 8.08 58.20
N SER A 14 37.85 9.38 57.91
CA SER A 14 37.42 9.90 56.61
C SER A 14 38.65 10.16 55.74
N SER A 15 38.80 9.37 54.68
CA SER A 15 39.64 9.69 53.52
C SER A 15 38.77 9.58 52.27
N ARG A 16 38.93 10.56 51.36
CA ARG A 16 38.68 10.53 49.90
C ARG A 16 38.73 11.99 49.44
N GLY A 17 39.49 12.36 48.41
CA GLY A 17 39.77 11.63 47.19
C GLY A 17 39.19 12.48 46.06
N GLY A 18 40.04 12.97 45.17
CA GLY A 18 39.69 13.91 44.11
C GLY A 18 38.59 13.37 43.19
N ILE A 19 37.71 14.27 42.75
CA ILE A 19 36.65 13.99 41.79
C ILE A 19 37.25 14.05 40.37
N PRO A 20 37.23 12.96 39.59
CA PRO A 20 37.60 13.05 38.18
C PRO A 20 36.45 13.69 37.39
N ARG A 21 36.77 14.67 36.55
CA ARG A 21 35.85 15.24 35.56
C ARG A 21 35.61 14.20 34.47
N LEU A 22 34.42 13.60 34.47
CA LEU A 22 33.92 12.80 33.35
C LEU A 22 33.54 13.76 32.21
N CYS A 23 34.34 13.79 31.14
CA CYS A 23 33.89 14.35 29.87
C CYS A 23 32.94 13.34 29.22
N CYS A 24 31.63 13.53 29.39
CA CYS A 24 30.64 12.83 28.57
C CYS A 24 30.69 13.41 27.16
N ALA A 25 31.41 12.74 26.26
CA ALA A 25 31.25 12.94 24.84
C ALA A 25 29.86 12.42 24.45
N VAL A 26 28.91 13.33 24.25
CA VAL A 26 27.62 13.01 23.63
C VAL A 26 27.91 12.73 22.17
N LEU A 27 28.10 11.45 21.81
CA LEU A 27 27.99 11.02 20.42
C LEU A 27 26.52 11.21 20.01
N GLY A 28 26.24 12.33 19.36
CA GLY A 28 25.00 12.53 18.65
C GLY A 28 24.91 11.48 17.55
N LEU A 29 24.13 10.42 17.78
CA LEU A 29 23.63 9.57 16.71
C LEU A 29 22.71 10.44 15.85
N THR A 30 23.27 11.02 14.79
CA THR A 30 22.47 11.55 13.70
C THR A 30 21.74 10.36 13.08
N PHE A 31 20.49 10.15 13.48
CA PHE A 31 19.53 9.46 12.61
C PHE A 31 19.43 10.35 11.37
N ALA A 32 20.24 10.06 10.37
CA ALA A 32 19.88 10.44 9.02
C ALA A 32 18.56 9.70 8.76
N ALA A 33 17.45 10.42 8.93
CA ALA A 33 16.23 10.01 8.29
C ALA A 33 16.60 9.88 6.82
N LEU A 34 16.75 8.64 6.33
CA LEU A 34 16.61 8.41 4.90
C LEU A 34 15.17 8.84 4.63
N THR A 35 15.00 10.10 4.25
CA THR A 35 13.94 10.47 3.34
C THR A 35 14.23 9.64 2.10
N ALA A 36 13.74 8.40 2.08
CA ALA A 36 13.57 7.66 0.86
C ALA A 36 12.77 8.60 -0.03
N LEU A 37 13.47 9.24 -0.97
CA LEU A 37 12.83 10.11 -1.94
C LEU A 37 11.71 9.28 -2.55
N ALA A 38 10.49 9.84 -2.48
CA ALA A 38 9.31 9.34 -3.15
C ALA A 38 9.70 8.97 -4.59
N GLY A 39 9.85 7.66 -4.81
CA GLY A 39 10.45 7.12 -6.01
C GLY A 39 9.97 5.70 -6.21
N PRO A 40 10.08 5.18 -7.44
CA PRO A 40 9.61 3.85 -7.77
C PRO A 40 10.29 2.80 -6.89
N VAL A 41 9.56 1.73 -6.59
CA VAL A 41 10.10 0.51 -5.98
C VAL A 41 11.28 0.06 -6.84
N ALA A 42 12.46 0.01 -6.22
CA ALA A 42 13.69 -0.40 -6.89
C ALA A 42 13.53 -1.82 -7.50
N PRO A 43 14.34 -2.24 -8.48
CA PRO A 43 14.43 -3.65 -8.83
C PRO A 43 15.03 -4.45 -7.66
N PRO A 44 14.72 -5.74 -7.51
CA PRO A 44 15.38 -6.58 -6.51
C PRO A 44 16.87 -6.74 -6.88
N SER A 45 17.72 -6.98 -5.88
CA SER A 45 19.14 -7.27 -6.11
C SER A 45 19.33 -8.43 -7.12
N PRO A 46 20.43 -8.45 -7.90
CA PRO A 46 20.67 -9.53 -8.86
C PRO A 46 20.52 -10.93 -8.25
N GLY A 47 19.76 -11.79 -8.93
CA GLY A 47 19.47 -13.15 -8.46
C GLY A 47 18.45 -13.24 -7.31
N LYS A 48 17.78 -12.14 -6.95
CA LYS A 48 16.67 -12.11 -5.99
C LYS A 48 15.36 -11.77 -6.69
N LEU A 49 14.26 -12.26 -6.12
CA LEU A 49 12.91 -11.95 -6.54
C LEU A 49 12.19 -11.22 -5.41
N TYR A 50 11.20 -10.41 -5.79
CA TYR A 50 10.22 -9.97 -4.81
C TYR A 50 9.31 -11.12 -4.43
N HIS A 51 8.98 -11.15 -3.14
CA HIS A 51 8.03 -12.09 -2.58
C HIS A 51 6.82 -11.31 -2.07
N GLY A 52 5.63 -11.82 -2.31
CA GLY A 52 4.38 -11.25 -1.84
C GLY A 52 3.34 -12.36 -1.79
N PHE A 53 2.18 -12.06 -1.24
CA PHE A 53 1.09 -13.01 -1.18
C PHE A 53 -0.25 -12.34 -1.48
N TYR A 54 -1.19 -13.17 -1.92
CA TYR A 54 -2.59 -12.80 -2.05
C TYR A 54 -3.33 -13.32 -0.82
N PHE A 55 -4.02 -12.43 -0.11
CA PHE A 55 -4.87 -12.80 1.01
C PHE A 55 -6.26 -13.17 0.51
N GLY A 56 -6.69 -14.41 0.75
CA GLY A 56 -8.07 -14.86 0.53
C GLY A 56 -8.88 -15.03 1.82
N GLY A 57 -8.24 -14.92 2.99
CA GLY A 57 -8.82 -15.17 4.31
C GLY A 57 -9.46 -16.56 4.50
N ILE A 58 -10.18 -16.70 5.61
CA ILE A 58 -11.06 -17.84 5.89
C ILE A 58 -12.43 -17.24 6.23
N GLY A 59 -13.45 -17.56 5.43
CA GLY A 59 -14.79 -17.01 5.64
C GLY A 59 -15.39 -17.39 6.97
N THR A 60 -16.28 -16.52 7.44
CA THR A 60 -17.15 -16.78 8.59
C THR A 60 -18.59 -16.86 8.09
N ASP A 61 -19.49 -17.38 8.92
CA ASP A 61 -20.93 -17.44 8.59
C ASP A 61 -21.55 -16.05 8.30
N THR A 62 -20.85 -14.97 8.63
CA THR A 62 -21.31 -13.58 8.48
C THR A 62 -20.47 -12.73 7.54
N HIS A 63 -19.34 -13.24 7.04
CA HIS A 63 -18.40 -12.44 6.24
C HIS A 63 -17.55 -13.36 5.35
N ASP A 64 -17.70 -13.20 4.04
CA ASP A 64 -16.76 -13.76 3.07
C ASP A 64 -15.55 -12.83 2.99
N PRO A 65 -14.33 -13.30 3.30
CA PRO A 65 -13.18 -12.43 3.36
C PRO A 65 -12.75 -12.09 1.95
N THR A 66 -12.31 -10.86 1.81
CA THR A 66 -11.72 -10.34 0.59
C THR A 66 -10.30 -9.89 0.87
N GLU A 67 -9.55 -9.56 -0.18
CA GLU A 67 -8.19 -9.08 -0.06
C GLU A 67 -8.04 -7.82 0.82
N HIS A 68 -9.11 -7.06 1.05
CA HIS A 68 -9.07 -5.86 1.90
C HIS A 68 -9.25 -6.13 3.39
N ASP A 69 -9.50 -7.39 3.78
CA ASP A 69 -9.60 -7.83 5.18
C ASP A 69 -8.25 -8.24 5.80
N VAL A 70 -7.15 -8.16 5.03
CA VAL A 70 -5.82 -8.56 5.49
C VAL A 70 -5.38 -7.75 6.73
N THR A 71 -4.88 -8.46 7.75
CA THR A 71 -4.39 -7.84 8.99
C THR A 71 -2.88 -8.00 9.17
N PRO A 72 -2.24 -7.20 10.05
CA PRO A 72 -0.83 -7.42 10.42
C PRO A 72 -0.54 -8.85 10.92
N GLN A 73 -1.48 -9.47 11.64
CA GLN A 73 -1.35 -10.83 12.16
C GLN A 73 -1.36 -11.87 11.04
N ASP A 74 -2.12 -11.65 9.97
CA ASP A 74 -2.12 -12.54 8.80
C ASP A 74 -0.77 -12.48 8.08
N VAL A 75 -0.19 -11.28 7.97
CA VAL A 75 1.16 -11.09 7.41
C VAL A 75 2.20 -11.83 8.26
N GLU A 76 2.19 -11.63 9.58
CA GLU A 76 3.11 -12.30 10.50
C GLU A 76 3.01 -13.83 10.37
N ARG A 77 1.79 -14.37 10.47
CA ARG A 77 1.54 -15.81 10.35
C ARG A 77 2.01 -16.37 9.02
N TYR A 78 1.74 -15.67 7.91
CA TYR A 78 2.20 -16.08 6.59
C TYR A 78 3.72 -16.18 6.57
N GLU A 79 4.43 -15.10 6.95
CA GLU A 79 5.88 -15.03 6.91
C GLU A 79 6.58 -16.05 7.82
N GLU A 80 6.03 -16.32 9.00
CA GLU A 80 6.50 -17.38 9.90
C GLU A 80 6.35 -18.77 9.25
N THR A 81 5.22 -19.01 8.58
CA THR A 81 4.93 -20.29 7.94
C THR A 81 5.85 -20.55 6.75
N VAL A 82 6.06 -19.54 5.89
CA VAL A 82 6.90 -19.69 4.68
C VAL A 82 8.39 -19.46 4.95
N GLY A 83 8.76 -18.91 6.11
CA GLY A 83 10.15 -18.60 6.48
C GLY A 83 10.79 -17.51 5.62
N THR A 84 9.99 -16.65 4.98
CA THR A 84 10.44 -15.56 4.10
C THR A 84 9.59 -14.31 4.29
N LYS A 85 10.17 -13.15 3.97
CA LYS A 85 9.50 -11.84 4.12
C LYS A 85 8.82 -11.41 2.83
N ALA A 86 7.58 -10.95 2.94
CA ALA A 86 6.89 -10.26 1.86
C ALA A 86 7.46 -8.84 1.68
N ALA A 87 7.65 -8.42 0.43
CA ALA A 87 8.06 -7.07 0.06
C ALA A 87 6.87 -6.10 0.05
N TRP A 88 5.71 -6.57 -0.40
CA TRP A 88 4.48 -5.81 -0.45
C TRP A 88 3.29 -6.59 0.09
N ILE A 89 2.27 -5.85 0.53
CA ILE A 89 0.97 -6.37 0.94
C ILE A 89 -0.07 -5.84 -0.03
N TYR A 90 -0.79 -6.77 -0.67
CA TYR A 90 -1.82 -6.49 -1.67
C TYR A 90 -3.21 -6.42 -1.03
N PHE A 91 -4.01 -5.41 -1.39
CA PHE A 91 -5.41 -5.24 -0.96
C PHE A 91 -6.22 -4.40 -1.97
N SER A 92 -7.55 -4.49 -1.89
CA SER A 92 -8.47 -3.69 -2.71
C SER A 92 -8.97 -2.44 -1.99
N ASP A 93 -9.01 -1.31 -2.69
CA ASP A 93 -9.59 -0.04 -2.26
C ASP A 93 -10.94 0.17 -2.98
N ASN A 94 -12.01 -0.35 -2.41
CA ASN A 94 -13.36 -0.37 -2.97
C ASN A 94 -14.10 0.96 -2.79
N TRP A 95 -14.41 1.63 -3.89
CA TRP A 95 -15.03 2.97 -3.86
C TRP A 95 -16.51 3.00 -3.44
N PHE A 96 -17.18 1.84 -3.38
CA PHE A 96 -18.50 1.74 -2.74
C PHE A 96 -18.42 1.81 -1.21
N GLU A 97 -17.28 1.49 -0.60
CA GLU A 97 -17.04 1.65 0.84
C GLU A 97 -16.57 3.07 1.16
N SER A 98 -15.55 3.54 0.42
CA SER A 98 -14.96 4.86 0.59
C SER A 98 -14.15 5.25 -0.64
N ARG A 99 -14.21 6.52 -1.04
CA ARG A 99 -13.34 7.11 -2.10
C ARG A 99 -12.07 7.76 -1.54
N LYS A 100 -11.89 7.74 -0.22
CA LYS A 100 -10.72 8.34 0.44
C LYS A 100 -9.51 7.42 0.31
N PHE A 101 -8.32 8.01 0.24
CA PHE A 101 -7.06 7.26 0.34
C PHE A 101 -7.07 6.33 1.58
N PRO A 102 -6.74 5.03 1.43
CA PRO A 102 -6.86 4.04 2.50
C PRO A 102 -5.69 4.14 3.50
N GLU A 103 -5.59 5.28 4.18
CA GLU A 103 -4.45 5.66 5.03
C GLU A 103 -4.20 4.70 6.18
N ALA A 104 -5.27 4.12 6.76
CA ALA A 104 -5.15 3.18 7.88
C ALA A 104 -4.37 1.92 7.49
N ILE A 105 -4.75 1.29 6.37
CA ILE A 105 -4.10 0.06 5.88
C ILE A 105 -2.69 0.34 5.36
N CYS A 106 -2.53 1.40 4.57
CA CYS A 106 -1.21 1.86 4.13
C CYS A 106 -0.28 2.13 5.32
N SER A 107 -0.78 2.73 6.40
CA SER A 107 0.01 3.07 7.58
C SER A 107 0.56 1.85 8.30
N TRP A 108 -0.25 0.81 8.55
CA TRP A 108 0.27 -0.38 9.21
C TRP A 108 1.19 -1.19 8.29
N ILE A 109 0.93 -1.24 6.98
CA ILE A 109 1.83 -1.89 6.01
C ILE A 109 3.21 -1.21 6.04
N ARG A 110 3.23 0.13 6.07
CA ARG A 110 4.47 0.90 6.25
C ARG A 110 5.17 0.60 7.57
N GLN A 111 4.43 0.48 8.67
CA GLN A 111 5.01 0.16 9.99
C GLN A 111 5.68 -1.24 10.01
N LEU A 112 5.20 -2.18 9.19
CA LEU A 112 5.85 -3.47 8.98
C LEU A 112 7.08 -3.40 8.05
N GLY A 113 7.44 -2.21 7.55
CA GLY A 113 8.54 -2.02 6.60
C GLY A 113 8.25 -2.58 5.22
N LYS A 114 6.96 -2.67 4.84
CA LYS A 114 6.50 -3.22 3.56
C LYS A 114 5.89 -2.14 2.67
N ILE A 115 5.75 -2.46 1.39
CA ILE A 115 5.14 -1.58 0.39
C ILE A 115 3.64 -1.90 0.28
N PRO A 116 2.74 -0.92 0.42
CA PRO A 116 1.33 -1.14 0.09
C PRO A 116 1.15 -1.34 -1.42
N TYR A 117 0.45 -2.40 -1.80
CA TYR A 117 -0.03 -2.63 -3.16
C TYR A 117 -1.56 -2.45 -3.15
N VAL A 118 -2.00 -1.33 -3.71
CA VAL A 118 -3.41 -0.93 -3.77
C VAL A 118 -4.02 -1.31 -5.12
N ARG A 119 -5.04 -2.18 -5.13
CA ARG A 119 -5.97 -2.30 -6.26
C ARG A 119 -7.07 -1.27 -6.09
N LEU A 120 -7.00 -0.21 -6.87
CA LEU A 120 -7.99 0.87 -6.88
C LEU A 120 -9.26 0.40 -7.62
N MET A 121 -10.34 0.20 -6.88
CA MET A 121 -11.57 -0.42 -7.36
C MET A 121 -12.71 0.60 -7.48
N LEU A 122 -12.77 1.30 -8.62
CA LEU A 122 -13.88 2.19 -8.99
C LEU A 122 -15.10 1.35 -9.40
N ARG A 123 -15.83 0.81 -8.42
CA ARG A 123 -17.03 -0.04 -8.60
C ARG A 123 -18.10 0.28 -7.57
N SER A 124 -19.37 0.06 -7.91
CA SER A 124 -20.51 0.38 -7.06
C SER A 124 -20.88 -0.68 -6.03
N ASP A 125 -20.39 -1.90 -6.22
CA ASP A 125 -20.73 -3.06 -5.40
C ASP A 125 -19.69 -4.17 -5.62
N VAL A 126 -19.80 -5.26 -4.86
CA VAL A 126 -18.93 -6.45 -4.96
C VAL A 126 -19.34 -7.43 -6.07
N ASP A 127 -20.47 -7.21 -6.72
CA ASP A 127 -20.99 -8.13 -7.73
C ASP A 127 -20.14 -8.08 -9.00
N GLN A 128 -20.02 -9.24 -9.64
CA GLN A 128 -19.27 -9.41 -10.87
C GLN A 128 -20.22 -9.69 -12.04
N LEU A 129 -19.68 -9.72 -13.26
CA LEU A 129 -20.39 -10.11 -14.47
C LEU A 129 -21.53 -9.15 -14.86
N HIS A 130 -21.38 -7.87 -14.52
CA HIS A 130 -22.27 -6.81 -15.01
C HIS A 130 -21.51 -5.53 -15.37
N GLY A 131 -22.19 -4.66 -16.11
CA GLY A 131 -21.70 -3.31 -16.39
C GLY A 131 -21.91 -2.36 -15.22
N GLU A 132 -21.06 -1.33 -15.15
CA GLU A 132 -21.12 -0.30 -14.11
C GLU A 132 -21.99 0.88 -14.57
N LYS A 133 -22.79 1.42 -13.64
CA LYS A 133 -23.72 2.55 -13.90
C LYS A 133 -23.24 3.85 -13.28
N PHE A 134 -22.65 3.78 -12.10
CA PHE A 134 -22.16 4.94 -11.37
C PHE A 134 -20.73 5.24 -11.78
N PHE A 135 -19.78 4.33 -11.56
CA PHE A 135 -18.37 4.48 -11.97
C PHE A 135 -18.10 4.01 -13.40
N SER A 136 -18.99 4.31 -14.35
CA SER A 136 -18.84 3.84 -15.73
C SER A 136 -17.64 4.48 -16.42
N LEU A 137 -17.06 3.82 -17.43
CA LEU A 137 -15.94 4.39 -18.19
C LEU A 137 -16.30 5.74 -18.80
N ASP A 138 -17.53 5.90 -19.29
CA ASP A 138 -17.98 7.16 -19.90
C ASP A 138 -17.97 8.32 -18.89
N LYS A 139 -18.37 8.06 -17.64
CA LYS A 139 -18.35 9.07 -16.56
C LYS A 139 -16.94 9.37 -16.07
N ILE A 140 -16.09 8.35 -15.96
CA ILE A 140 -14.66 8.53 -15.68
C ILE A 140 -14.03 9.41 -16.77
N ILE A 141 -14.28 9.10 -18.04
CA ILE A 141 -13.74 9.86 -19.18
C ILE A 141 -14.28 11.29 -19.21
N ALA A 142 -15.57 11.49 -18.89
CA ALA A 142 -16.21 12.80 -18.80
C ALA A 142 -15.67 13.68 -17.66
N GLY A 143 -15.07 13.05 -16.64
CA GLY A 143 -14.42 13.74 -15.52
C GLY A 143 -15.28 13.85 -14.26
N ASP A 144 -16.36 13.07 -14.17
CA ASP A 144 -17.29 13.09 -13.04
C ASP A 144 -16.63 12.72 -11.69
N PHE A 145 -15.43 12.12 -11.74
CA PHE A 145 -14.67 11.66 -10.57
C PHE A 145 -13.30 12.33 -10.44
N ASP A 146 -13.04 13.39 -11.21
CA ASP A 146 -11.72 14.06 -11.19
C ASP A 146 -11.37 14.59 -9.80
N ASP A 147 -12.32 15.23 -9.11
CA ASP A 147 -12.09 15.80 -7.79
C ASP A 147 -11.78 14.73 -6.74
N ASP A 148 -12.49 13.59 -6.80
CA ASP A 148 -12.23 12.43 -5.95
C ASP A 148 -10.82 11.87 -6.20
N LEU A 149 -10.46 11.64 -7.47
CA LEU A 149 -9.14 11.12 -7.86
C LEU A 149 -8.01 12.06 -7.46
N ARG A 150 -8.20 13.37 -7.61
CA ARG A 150 -7.22 14.37 -7.19
C ARG A 150 -7.09 14.42 -5.66
N ALA A 151 -8.20 14.34 -4.93
CA ALA A 151 -8.17 14.29 -3.47
C ALA A 151 -7.45 13.03 -2.97
N TRP A 152 -7.73 11.87 -3.57
CA TRP A 152 -7.04 10.62 -3.30
C TRP A 152 -5.52 10.76 -3.56
N ALA A 153 -5.14 11.31 -4.71
CA ALA A 153 -3.74 11.50 -5.09
C ALA A 153 -2.98 12.46 -4.16
N ARG A 154 -3.60 13.57 -3.74
CA ARG A 154 -3.00 14.49 -2.74
C ARG A 154 -2.73 13.78 -1.42
N ARG A 155 -3.67 12.96 -0.95
CA ARG A 155 -3.46 12.16 0.28
C ARG A 155 -2.38 11.10 0.11
N ALA A 156 -2.34 10.42 -1.04
CA ALA A 156 -1.27 9.47 -1.35
C ALA A 156 0.11 10.15 -1.39
N LYS A 157 0.20 11.35 -1.97
CA LYS A 157 1.42 12.17 -1.97
C LYS A 157 1.84 12.56 -0.55
N ASP A 158 0.90 13.07 0.25
CA ASP A 158 1.15 13.46 1.65
C ASP A 158 1.63 12.26 2.49
N PHE A 159 1.13 11.06 2.18
CA PHE A 159 1.56 9.82 2.83
C PHE A 159 3.05 9.50 2.58
N GLY A 160 3.60 9.94 1.45
CA GLY A 160 5.04 10.01 1.17
C GLY A 160 5.77 8.67 1.06
N THR A 161 5.05 7.56 1.10
CA THR A 161 5.61 6.20 1.03
C THR A 161 5.43 5.65 -0.37
N PRO A 162 6.39 4.91 -0.95
CA PRO A 162 6.17 4.22 -2.22
C PRO A 162 4.95 3.31 -2.15
N LEU A 163 4.10 3.38 -3.17
CA LEU A 163 2.89 2.56 -3.32
C LEU A 163 2.94 1.88 -4.68
N LEU A 164 2.68 0.57 -4.71
CA LEU A 164 2.26 -0.08 -5.96
C LEU A 164 0.76 0.21 -6.10
N ILE A 165 0.33 0.65 -7.28
CA ILE A 165 -1.09 0.92 -7.55
C ILE A 165 -1.50 0.31 -8.88
N GLU A 166 -2.64 -0.35 -8.89
CA GLU A 166 -3.30 -0.79 -10.13
C GLU A 166 -4.72 -0.26 -10.17
N TRP A 167 -5.20 0.05 -11.38
CA TRP A 167 -6.62 0.30 -11.64
C TRP A 167 -7.03 -0.51 -12.87
N GLY A 168 -8.29 -0.92 -12.91
CA GLY A 168 -8.85 -1.55 -14.08
C GLY A 168 -8.26 -2.95 -14.32
N THR A 169 -8.11 -3.74 -13.25
CA THR A 169 -7.48 -5.06 -13.31
C THR A 169 -8.19 -5.99 -14.30
N GLU A 170 -7.41 -6.83 -14.97
CA GLU A 170 -7.88 -7.90 -15.85
C GLU A 170 -8.90 -7.42 -16.90
N PRO A 171 -8.58 -6.38 -17.70
CA PRO A 171 -9.54 -5.77 -18.61
C PRO A 171 -9.91 -6.66 -19.81
N ASN A 172 -9.16 -7.73 -20.03
CA ASN A 172 -9.47 -8.80 -20.97
C ASN A 172 -10.42 -9.87 -20.40
N GLY A 173 -10.81 -9.78 -19.14
CA GLY A 173 -11.86 -10.62 -18.53
C GLY A 173 -13.26 -10.05 -18.67
N LYS A 174 -14.27 -10.84 -18.28
CA LYS A 174 -15.71 -10.42 -18.28
C LYS A 174 -16.28 -10.10 -16.90
N TRP A 175 -15.55 -10.37 -15.83
CA TRP A 175 -16.02 -10.31 -14.44
C TRP A 175 -16.07 -8.88 -13.89
N PHE A 176 -15.09 -8.03 -14.20
CA PHE A 176 -15.13 -6.62 -13.79
C PHE A 176 -15.77 -5.72 -14.85
N SER A 177 -16.38 -4.63 -14.41
CA SER A 177 -17.23 -3.78 -15.24
C SER A 177 -16.51 -2.85 -16.22
N TRP A 178 -15.19 -2.64 -16.07
CA TRP A 178 -14.36 -1.75 -16.90
C TRP A 178 -13.81 -2.40 -18.17
N ASN A 179 -14.17 -3.64 -18.50
CA ASN A 179 -13.71 -4.33 -19.70
C ASN A 179 -14.45 -3.88 -20.98
N GLY A 180 -13.95 -4.30 -22.14
CA GLY A 180 -14.58 -3.96 -23.42
C GLY A 180 -15.95 -4.59 -23.64
N LYS A 181 -16.24 -5.81 -23.13
CA LYS A 181 -17.55 -6.46 -23.24
C LYS A 181 -18.68 -5.58 -22.66
N TRP A 182 -18.46 -4.93 -21.53
CA TRP A 182 -19.46 -4.05 -20.91
C TRP A 182 -19.43 -2.62 -21.47
N ASN A 183 -18.40 -2.24 -22.22
CA ASN A 183 -18.17 -0.85 -22.65
C ASN A 183 -18.10 -0.69 -24.19
N GLY A 184 -18.97 -1.39 -24.92
CA GLY A 184 -19.12 -1.20 -26.38
C GLY A 184 -18.40 -2.22 -27.27
N GLY A 185 -17.83 -3.27 -26.66
CA GLY A 185 -17.23 -4.43 -27.33
C GLY A 185 -16.16 -4.06 -28.35
N VAL A 186 -16.13 -4.80 -29.45
CA VAL A 186 -15.17 -4.65 -30.55
C VAL A 186 -15.02 -3.22 -31.09
N LYS A 187 -16.07 -2.39 -31.00
CA LYS A 187 -16.05 -1.06 -31.63
C LYS A 187 -15.19 -0.08 -30.86
N VAL A 188 -15.32 -0.05 -29.53
CA VAL A 188 -14.76 1.03 -28.70
C VAL A 188 -14.29 0.56 -27.32
N GLY A 189 -14.54 -0.68 -26.93
CA GLY A 189 -14.32 -1.18 -25.57
C GLY A 189 -12.87 -1.00 -25.08
N PRO A 190 -11.86 -1.60 -25.74
CA PRO A 190 -10.47 -1.43 -25.34
C PRO A 190 -10.00 0.04 -25.38
N ALA A 191 -10.43 0.81 -26.38
CA ALA A 191 -10.10 2.22 -26.50
C ALA A 191 -10.67 3.06 -25.34
N LYS A 192 -11.91 2.77 -24.88
CA LYS A 192 -12.50 3.42 -23.70
C LYS A 192 -11.72 3.09 -22.44
N TYR A 193 -11.34 1.83 -22.25
CA TYR A 193 -10.52 1.44 -21.10
C TYR A 193 -9.19 2.20 -21.08
N ILE A 194 -8.47 2.24 -22.21
CA ILE A 194 -7.19 2.98 -22.33
C ILE A 194 -7.38 4.45 -21.99
N THR A 195 -8.46 5.06 -22.50
CA THR A 195 -8.77 6.48 -22.26
C THR A 195 -9.02 6.75 -20.77
N ALA A 196 -9.81 5.91 -20.12
CA ALA A 196 -10.08 6.01 -18.69
C ALA A 196 -8.82 5.80 -17.85
N TYR A 197 -8.02 4.75 -18.14
CA TYR A 197 -6.76 4.46 -17.46
C TYR A 197 -5.81 5.66 -17.54
N ARG A 198 -5.56 6.18 -18.76
CA ARG A 198 -4.69 7.34 -18.97
C ARG A 198 -5.17 8.57 -18.22
N ARG A 199 -6.49 8.81 -18.20
CA ARG A 199 -7.06 9.94 -17.47
C ARG A 199 -6.76 9.83 -15.97
N ILE A 200 -7.06 8.68 -15.35
CA ILE A 200 -6.81 8.44 -13.93
C ILE A 200 -5.34 8.68 -13.59
N VAL A 201 -4.43 8.06 -14.35
CA VAL A 201 -2.98 8.21 -14.17
C VAL A 201 -2.55 9.68 -14.32
N ALA A 202 -3.05 10.38 -15.35
CA ALA A 202 -2.71 11.78 -15.61
C ALA A 202 -3.17 12.71 -14.48
N LEU A 203 -4.38 12.50 -13.94
CA LEU A 203 -4.90 13.25 -12.81
C LEU A 203 -4.03 13.07 -11.57
N MET A 204 -3.70 11.82 -11.23
CA MET A 204 -2.90 11.54 -10.03
C MET A 204 -1.47 12.09 -10.16
N ARG A 205 -0.85 11.96 -11.35
CA ARG A 205 0.45 12.57 -11.64
C ARG A 205 0.40 14.10 -11.59
N ALA A 206 -0.68 14.73 -12.04
CA ALA A 206 -0.83 16.19 -12.00
C ALA A 206 -0.87 16.77 -10.58
N GLU A 207 -1.26 15.97 -9.58
CA GLU A 207 -1.18 16.37 -8.16
C GLU A 207 0.24 16.18 -7.56
N GLY A 208 1.17 15.59 -8.32
CA GLY A 208 2.54 15.28 -7.89
C GLY A 208 2.62 14.04 -7.00
N ALA A 209 1.72 13.07 -7.17
CA ALA A 209 1.77 11.79 -6.46
C ALA A 209 2.83 10.84 -7.08
N ASP A 210 4.09 11.29 -7.09
CA ASP A 210 5.22 10.59 -7.72
C ASP A 210 5.67 9.35 -6.93
N ASN A 211 5.13 9.15 -5.73
CA ASN A 211 5.29 7.93 -4.96
C ASN A 211 4.42 6.76 -5.45
N LEU A 212 3.57 6.98 -6.46
CA LEU A 212 2.75 5.94 -7.07
C LEU A 212 3.49 5.24 -8.22
N GLN A 213 3.71 3.94 -8.08
CA GLN A 213 4.17 3.08 -9.16
C GLN A 213 3.01 2.29 -9.75
N TRP A 214 2.68 2.62 -11.00
CA TRP A 214 1.55 2.04 -11.72
C TRP A 214 1.84 0.63 -12.22
N ILE A 215 0.93 -0.28 -11.94
CA ILE A 215 0.92 -1.66 -12.40
C ILE A 215 -0.25 -1.83 -13.37
N TRP A 216 0.04 -2.40 -14.54
CA TRP A 216 -0.97 -2.85 -15.48
C TRP A 216 -1.12 -4.35 -15.35
N HIS A 217 -2.31 -4.78 -14.97
CA HIS A 217 -2.61 -6.14 -14.57
C HIS A 217 -3.64 -6.73 -15.54
N VAL A 218 -3.23 -7.78 -16.24
CA VAL A 218 -4.07 -8.51 -17.20
C VAL A 218 -4.30 -9.93 -16.72
N ASN A 219 -5.41 -10.52 -17.13
CA ASN A 219 -5.62 -11.93 -16.88
C ASN A 219 -4.83 -12.76 -17.91
N TRP A 220 -4.40 -13.94 -17.49
CA TRP A 220 -3.64 -14.87 -18.33
C TRP A 220 -4.42 -15.39 -19.55
N LEU A 221 -5.77 -15.35 -19.50
CA LEU A 221 -6.67 -15.72 -20.60
C LEU A 221 -7.63 -14.59 -20.95
N ASP A 222 -7.97 -14.49 -22.24
CA ASP A 222 -8.97 -13.54 -22.73
C ASP A 222 -10.38 -14.12 -22.61
N GLU A 223 -11.29 -13.41 -21.95
CA GLU A 223 -12.68 -13.81 -21.86
C GLU A 223 -13.65 -12.66 -22.22
N PRO A 224 -14.28 -12.70 -23.41
CA PRO A 224 -14.25 -13.78 -24.40
C PRO A 224 -12.93 -13.88 -25.18
N GLU A 225 -12.58 -15.10 -25.61
CA GLU A 225 -11.41 -15.36 -26.45
C GLU A 225 -11.68 -14.86 -27.88
N GLN A 226 -11.41 -13.57 -28.09
CA GLN A 226 -11.68 -12.86 -29.33
C GLN A 226 -10.54 -11.87 -29.60
N LYS A 227 -10.14 -11.71 -30.86
CA LYS A 227 -9.03 -10.82 -31.25
C LYS A 227 -9.17 -9.38 -30.78
N TRP A 228 -10.40 -8.87 -30.67
CA TRP A 228 -10.66 -7.51 -30.18
C TRP A 228 -10.50 -7.39 -28.66
N ASN A 229 -10.58 -8.50 -27.94
CA ASN A 229 -10.49 -8.57 -26.49
C ASN A 229 -9.11 -9.02 -25.99
N SER A 230 -8.17 -9.30 -26.89
CA SER A 230 -6.79 -9.63 -26.51
C SER A 230 -6.19 -8.54 -25.63
N PHE A 231 -5.55 -8.93 -24.54
CA PHE A 231 -5.09 -8.00 -23.50
C PHE A 231 -4.16 -6.90 -24.05
N GLU A 232 -3.41 -7.16 -25.12
CA GLU A 232 -2.56 -6.18 -25.79
C GLU A 232 -3.35 -4.97 -26.29
N ASN A 233 -4.63 -5.16 -26.65
CA ASN A 233 -5.51 -4.06 -27.08
C ASN A 233 -5.90 -3.11 -25.93
N TYR A 234 -5.64 -3.49 -24.69
CA TYR A 234 -5.94 -2.69 -23.50
C TYR A 234 -4.69 -2.01 -22.91
N PHE A 235 -3.50 -2.21 -23.49
CA PHE A 235 -2.27 -1.63 -22.94
C PHE A 235 -2.31 -0.09 -22.98
N PRO A 236 -2.19 0.60 -21.82
CA PRO A 236 -2.38 2.04 -21.77
C PRO A 236 -1.17 2.85 -22.29
N GLY A 237 0.00 2.25 -22.50
CA GLY A 237 1.20 2.96 -22.98
C GLY A 237 2.01 3.61 -21.86
#